data_AF-A0A2E1RNM6-F1
#
_entry.id   AF-A0A2E1RNM6-F1
#
_cell.length_a   1.000
_cell.length_b   1.000
_cell.length_c   1.000
_cell.angle_alpha   90.00
_cell.angle_beta   90.00
_cell.angle_gamma   90.00
#
_symmetry.space_group_name_H-M   'P 1'
#
loop_
_entity.id
_entity.type
_entity.pdbx_description
1 polymer ?
#
loop_
_entity_poly.entity_id
_entity_poly.type
_entity_poly.pdbx_seq_one_letter_code
_entity_poly.pdbx_strand_id
1 'polypeptide(L)' 'MENGYFDDVPVDKIKDCQAKMEEFLTTRKEAVMAKVLQEKALTDEVTSDLKSAIEDFKSSYSA' A
#
# COMPACT_ATOMS: atom_id res chain seq x y z
N MET A 1 14.77 -6.67 1.29
CA MET A 1 13.94 -7.74 1.86
C MET A 1 12.51 -7.23 1.75
N GLU A 2 11.65 -7.89 0.98
CA GLU A 2 10.26 -7.46 0.84
C GLU A 2 9.51 -7.71 2.15
N ASN A 3 8.65 -6.78 2.58
CA ASN A 3 8.05 -6.79 3.91
C ASN A 3 6.92 -7.86 4.09
N GLY A 4 6.77 -8.81 3.17
CA GLY A 4 5.83 -9.95 3.29
C GLY A 4 4.34 -9.59 3.33
N TYR A 5 3.95 -8.35 3.00
CA TYR A 5 2.57 -7.86 3.18
C TYR A 5 1.52 -8.57 2.31
N PHE A 6 1.94 -9.27 1.25
CA PHE A 6 1.05 -9.97 0.31
C PHE A 6 1.21 -11.50 0.35
N ASP A 7 1.93 -12.04 1.33
CA ASP A 7 2.15 -13.50 1.45
C ASP A 7 0.85 -14.27 1.71
N ASP A 8 -0.17 -13.59 2.24
CA ASP A 8 -1.50 -14.12 2.50
C ASP A 8 -2.46 -14.00 1.30
N VAL A 9 -2.04 -13.35 0.20
CA VAL A 9 -2.86 -13.20 -0.99
C VAL A 9 -2.64 -14.38 -1.94
N PRO A 10 -3.71 -15.10 -2.34
CA PRO A 10 -3.60 -16.16 -3.33
C PRO A 10 -2.96 -15.68 -4.64
N VAL A 11 -2.12 -16.52 -5.24
CA VAL A 11 -1.36 -16.17 -6.46
C VAL A 11 -2.28 -15.78 -7.63
N ASP A 12 -3.47 -16.37 -7.72
CA ASP A 12 -4.49 -16.04 -8.73
C ASP A 12 -5.19 -14.70 -8.46
N LYS A 13 -5.11 -14.18 -7.23
CA LYS A 13 -5.70 -12.92 -6.78
C LYS A 13 -4.72 -11.76 -6.68
N ILE A 14 -3.41 -12.01 -6.77
CA ILE A 14 -2.38 -10.97 -6.59
C ILE A 14 -2.54 -9.78 -7.55
N LYS A 15 -2.96 -10.03 -8.79
CA LYS A 15 -3.20 -8.95 -9.78
C LYS A 15 -4.40 -8.08 -9.41
N ASP A 16 -5.48 -8.68 -8.91
CA ASP A 16 -6.66 -7.94 -8.43
C ASP A 16 -6.31 -7.12 -7.19
N CYS A 17 -5.58 -7.74 -6.25
CA CYS A 17 -5.07 -7.08 -5.06
C CYS A 17 -4.19 -5.86 -5.41
N GLN A 18 -3.28 -6.01 -6.38
CA GLN A 18 -2.43 -4.91 -6.83
C GLN A 18 -3.25 -3.76 -7.42
N ALA A 19 -4.20 -4.05 -8.32
CA ALA A 19 -5.03 -3.03 -8.95
C ALA A 19 -5.86 -2.25 -7.91
N LYS A 20 -6.48 -2.96 -6.95
CA LYS A 20 -7.25 -2.34 -5.88
C LYS A 20 -6.39 -1.56 -4.90
N MET A 21 -5.16 -2.02 -4.63
CA MET A 21 -4.22 -1.28 -3.80
C MET A 21 -3.80 0.02 -4.48
N GLU A 22 -3.51 -0.01 -5.79
CA GLU A 22 -3.18 1.19 -6.56
C GLU A 22 -4.34 2.21 -6.53
N GLU A 23 -5.57 1.74 -6.75
CA GLU A 23 -6.77 2.57 -6.62
C GLU A 23 -6.91 3.13 -5.19
N PHE A 24 -6.73 2.31 -4.15
CA PHE A 24 -6.83 2.75 -2.76
C PHE A 24 -5.78 3.81 -2.42
N LEU A 25 -4.52 3.61 -2.83
CA LEU A 25 -3.45 4.56 -2.55
C LEU A 25 -3.66 5.90 -3.25
N THR A 26 -4.16 5.87 -4.49
CA THR A 26 -4.41 7.08 -5.30
C THR A 26 -5.67 7.83 -4.87
N THR A 27 -6.70 7.13 -4.39
CA THR A 27 -7.99 7.75 -4.03
C THR A 27 -8.11 8.11 -2.55
N ARG A 28 -7.54 7.30 -1.65
CA ARG A 28 -7.70 7.45 -0.19
C ARG A 28 -6.42 7.85 0.54
N LYS A 29 -5.25 7.69 -0.10
CA LYS A 29 -3.94 8.00 0.51
C LYS A 29 -3.12 8.98 -0.34
N GLU A 30 -3.80 9.89 -1.04
CA GLU A 30 -3.18 10.92 -1.87
C GLU A 30 -2.12 11.73 -1.10
N ALA A 31 -2.37 12.06 0.17
CA ALA A 31 -1.41 12.77 1.03
C ALA A 31 -0.11 11.98 1.24
N VAL A 32 -0.19 10.66 1.39
CA VAL A 32 1.00 9.79 1.51
C VAL A 32 1.77 9.77 0.20
N MET A 33 1.05 9.69 -0.94
CA MET A 33 1.67 9.73 -2.27
C MET A 33 2.36 11.06 -2.57
N ALA A 34 1.73 12.18 -2.20
CA ALA A 34 2.32 13.52 -2.32
C ALA A 34 3.61 13.65 -1.51
N LYS A 35 3.62 13.10 -0.28
CA LYS A 35 4.79 13.08 0.59
C LYS A 35 5.93 12.24 0.01
N VAL A 36 5.63 11.06 -0.53
CA VAL A 36 6.61 10.21 -1.24
C VAL A 36 7.25 10.99 -2.40
N LEU A 37 6.45 11.72 -3.19
CA LEU A 37 6.93 12.51 -4.33
C LEU A 37 7.78 13.71 -3.89
N GLN A 38 7.42 14.34 -2.77
CA GLN A 38 8.14 15.48 -2.21
C GLN A 38 9.49 15.06 -1.62
N GLU A 39 9.49 14.04 -0.76
CA GLU A 39 10.69 13.55 -0.07
C GLU A 39 11.65 12.83 -1.03
N LYS A 40 11.11 12.17 -2.07
CA LYS A 40 11.86 11.30 -3.00
C LYS A 40 12.69 10.22 -2.30
N ALA A 41 12.34 9.93 -1.05
CA ALA A 41 12.98 8.99 -0.18
C ALA A 41 11.90 8.30 0.67
N LEU A 42 12.10 7.02 0.94
CA LEU A 42 11.31 6.29 1.92
C LEU A 42 11.88 6.57 3.32
N THR A 43 11.61 7.77 3.83
CA THR A 43 11.95 8.13 5.21
C THR A 43 11.19 7.23 6.19
N ASP A 44 11.58 7.24 7.47
CA ASP A 44 10.87 6.46 8.50
C ASP A 44 9.39 6.86 8.59
N GLU A 45 9.10 8.14 8.41
CA GLU A 45 7.75 8.68 8.41
C GLU A 45 6.95 8.19 7.21
N VAL A 46 7.48 8.30 5.99
CA VAL A 46 6.85 7.79 4.76
C VAL A 46 6.64 6.28 4.85
N THR A 47 7.61 5.56 5.42
CA THR A 47 7.52 4.12 5.62
C THR A 47 6.40 3.76 6.60
N SER A 48 6.28 4.50 7.71
CA SER A 48 5.19 4.33 8.68
C SER A 48 3.81 4.61 8.07
N ASP A 49 3.71 5.68 7.28
CA ASP A 49 2.47 6.06 6.60
C ASP A 49 2.05 5.01 5.57
N LEU A 50 3.01 4.48 4.79
CA LEU A 50 2.78 3.40 3.83
C LEU A 50 2.37 2.10 4.51
N LYS A 51 2.98 1.74 5.64
CA LYS A 51 2.57 0.55 6.43
C LYS A 51 1.13 0.67 6.90
N SER A 52 0.78 1.82 7.46
CA SER A 52 -0.59 2.09 7.92
C SER A 52 -1.58 2.04 6.75
N ALA A 53 -1.20 2.57 5.58
CA ALA A 53 -2.01 2.49 4.37
C ALA A 53 -2.23 1.05 3.88
N ILE A 54 -1.20 0.19 3.97
CA ILE A 54 -1.31 -1.23 3.60
C ILE A 54 -2.21 -1.98 4.60
N GLU A 55 -2.07 -1.72 5.90
CA GLU A 55 -2.94 -2.31 6.93
C GLU A 55 -4.41 -1.92 6.74
N ASP A 56 -4.67 -0.62 6.50
CA ASP A 56 -6.01 -0.13 6.18
C ASP A 56 -6.58 -0.77 4.92
N PHE A 57 -5.77 -0.86 3.85
CA PHE A 57 -6.17 -1.52 2.62
C PHE A 57 -6.54 -2.98 2.89
N LYS A 58 -5.67 -3.75 3.56
CA LYS A 58 -5.91 -5.16 3.90
C LYS A 58 -7.14 -5.36 4.78
N SER A 59 -7.44 -4.43 5.69
CA SER A 59 -8.68 -4.48 6.49
C SER A 59 -9.94 -4.31 5.64
N SER A 60 -9.84 -3.55 4.55
CA SER A 60 -10.94 -3.30 3.61
C SER A 60 -11.01 -4.30 2.45
N TYR A 61 -9.90 -4.96 2.16
CA TYR A 61 -9.76 -5.91 1.08
C TYR A 61 -10.11 -7.32 1.57
N SER A 62 -11.03 -7.96 0.89
CA SER A 62 -11.32 -9.39 1.05
C SER A 62 -11.12 -10.06 -0.31
N ALA A 63 -10.23 -11.05 -0.36
CA ALA A 63 -9.86 -11.79 -1.57
C ALA A 63 -10.93 -12.80 -2.01
#